data_AF-A0AAE4B198-F1
#
_entry.id   AF-A0AAE4B198-F1
#
_cell.length_a   1.000
_cell.length_b   1.000
_cell.length_c   1.000
_cell.angle_alpha   90.00
_cell.angle_beta   90.00
_cell.angle_gamma   90.00
#
_symmetry.space_group_name_H-M   'P 1'
#
loop_
_entity.id
_entity.type
_entity.pdbx_description
1 polymer ?
#
loop_
_entity_poly.entity_id
_entity_poly.type
_entity_poly.pdbx_seq_one_letter_code
_entity_poly.pdbx_strand_id
1 'polypeptide(L)'
;MRKRVVAALVAGAVLALGCAVGTAPGGEPEATTGAADNPGRADTEDEFARDIESAVTVAEQYWSDVFRRNGLAFEPVRQIAPYRADGEVACGQEPIPAQNAVYCSAGDFIAYDIVWAFGAFRKIGDAFVYYLLGHEYAHGVQVRFGLQYEYTIEQELQADCMAGAYIGGSVQAGRLQIEDGDLEELRAGLLAVGDDPSQPWFAPDAHGTAAQRTDAFFTGYQRGLETCDIG
;
A
#
# COMPACT_ATOMS: atom_id res chain seq x y z
N MET A 1 -5.76 -42.23 65.86
CA MET A 1 -6.73 -41.66 66.83
C MET A 1 -7.45 -40.49 66.13
N ARG A 2 -8.62 -40.67 65.52
CA ARG A 2 -9.98 -40.43 66.07
C ARG A 2 -10.14 -39.18 66.96
N LYS A 3 -10.71 -38.09 66.41
CA LYS A 3 -12.07 -37.56 66.78
C LYS A 3 -12.44 -36.27 65.99
N ARG A 4 -13.62 -36.31 65.32
CA ARG A 4 -14.74 -35.31 65.25
C ARG A 4 -14.40 -33.87 64.78
N VAL A 5 -14.96 -33.26 63.71
CA VAL A 5 -16.30 -33.27 63.05
C VAL A 5 -17.46 -32.70 63.89
N VAL A 6 -17.87 -31.45 63.54
CA VAL A 6 -19.23 -30.83 63.45
C VAL A 6 -18.98 -29.53 62.64
N ALA A 7 -19.46 -29.24 61.43
CA ALA A 7 -20.78 -29.31 60.77
C ALA A 7 -21.74 -28.15 61.13
N ALA A 8 -21.98 -27.24 60.17
CA ALA A 8 -23.10 -26.29 60.17
C ALA A 8 -23.94 -26.52 58.90
N LEU A 9 -25.26 -26.62 59.06
CA LEU A 9 -26.28 -26.98 58.05
C LEU A 9 -27.30 -25.84 57.85
N VAL A 10 -28.22 -26.07 56.90
CA VAL A 10 -29.50 -25.33 56.63
C VAL A 10 -29.31 -23.98 55.90
N ALA A 11 -29.98 -23.64 54.78
CA ALA A 11 -30.81 -24.35 53.78
C ALA A 11 -30.84 -23.50 52.47
N GLY A 12 -31.40 -23.88 51.31
CA GLY A 12 -32.19 -25.08 50.94
C GLY A 12 -33.64 -24.76 50.55
N ALA A 13 -33.87 -24.21 49.35
CA ALA A 13 -35.19 -24.17 48.70
C ALA A 13 -35.05 -24.05 47.17
N VAL A 14 -35.37 -25.12 46.44
CA VAL A 14 -35.64 -25.13 45.00
C VAL A 14 -37.13 -25.33 44.82
N LEU A 15 -37.76 -24.59 43.90
CA LEU A 15 -38.99 -25.02 43.22
C LEU A 15 -39.09 -24.28 41.88
N ALA A 16 -39.73 -24.93 40.89
CA ALA A 16 -39.53 -24.65 39.47
C ALA A 16 -40.85 -24.66 38.67
N LEU A 17 -40.71 -24.39 37.37
CA LEU A 17 -41.68 -24.47 36.26
C LEU A 17 -42.72 -23.35 36.11
N GLY A 18 -42.87 -22.92 34.86
CA GLY A 18 -43.92 -21.99 34.41
C GLY A 18 -43.59 -21.37 33.04
N CYS A 19 -43.78 -22.12 31.95
CA CYS A 19 -43.57 -21.61 30.60
C CYS A 19 -44.62 -20.56 30.20
N ALA A 20 -44.19 -19.46 29.58
CA ALA A 20 -45.04 -18.59 28.79
C ALA A 20 -44.30 -18.18 27.51
N VAL A 21 -44.82 -18.59 26.35
CA VAL A 21 -44.32 -18.15 25.05
C VAL A 21 -44.83 -16.72 24.82
N GLY A 22 -43.91 -15.78 24.67
CA GLY A 22 -44.19 -14.38 24.36
C GLY A 22 -43.34 -13.93 23.18
N THR A 23 -43.76 -14.25 21.96
CA THR A 23 -43.17 -13.73 20.73
C THR A 23 -43.46 -12.23 20.62
N ALA A 24 -42.50 -11.39 21.02
CA ALA A 24 -42.45 -10.00 20.60
C ALA A 24 -41.81 -9.91 19.20
N PRO A 25 -42.25 -9.01 18.32
CA PRO A 25 -41.86 -9.05 16.92
C PRO A 25 -40.41 -8.60 16.73
N GLY A 26 -39.67 -9.35 15.92
CA GLY A 26 -38.42 -8.88 15.36
C GLY A 26 -38.70 -7.72 14.40
N GLY A 27 -38.33 -6.51 14.81
CA GLY A 27 -38.02 -5.46 13.86
C GLY A 27 -36.58 -5.66 13.43
N GLU A 28 -36.36 -6.10 12.20
CA GLU A 28 -35.05 -5.94 11.56
C GLU A 28 -34.70 -4.45 11.57
N PRO A 29 -33.46 -4.07 11.94
CA PRO A 29 -32.95 -2.77 11.52
C PRO A 29 -32.87 -2.84 10.00
N GLU A 30 -33.87 -2.26 9.33
CA GLU A 30 -33.93 -2.13 7.88
C GLU A 30 -32.64 -1.49 7.40
N ALA A 31 -31.74 -2.33 6.86
CA ALA A 31 -30.45 -1.91 6.35
C ALA A 31 -30.75 -0.96 5.19
N THR A 32 -30.65 0.33 5.48
CA THR A 32 -31.05 1.38 4.56
C THR A 32 -30.11 1.27 3.37
N THR A 33 -30.60 0.75 2.25
CA THR A 33 -29.86 0.64 0.99
C THR A 33 -29.73 2.02 0.38
N GLY A 34 -28.91 2.83 1.05
CA GLY A 34 -28.41 4.13 0.68
C GLY A 34 -26.90 4.07 0.78
N ALA A 35 -26.29 3.15 0.01
CA ALA A 35 -25.01 3.47 -0.57
C ALA A 35 -25.29 4.73 -1.41
N ALA A 36 -24.94 5.89 -0.88
CA ALA A 36 -24.79 7.06 -1.73
C ALA A 36 -23.69 6.68 -2.72
N ASP A 37 -23.99 6.76 -4.02
CA ASP A 37 -22.94 6.87 -5.02
C ASP A 37 -22.09 8.08 -4.62
N ASN A 38 -20.91 7.82 -4.06
CA ASN A 38 -19.84 8.79 -4.03
C ASN A 38 -19.23 8.75 -5.43
N PRO A 39 -19.42 9.77 -6.28
CA PRO A 39 -18.98 9.75 -7.68
C PRO A 39 -17.47 9.90 -7.85
N GLY A 40 -16.70 9.69 -6.78
CA GLY A 40 -15.24 9.66 -6.71
C GLY A 40 -14.76 8.55 -5.79
N ARG A 41 -15.47 7.41 -5.73
CA ARG A 41 -14.89 6.19 -5.18
C ARG A 41 -14.42 5.32 -6.33
N ALA A 42 -13.10 5.21 -6.43
CA ALA A 42 -12.39 4.27 -7.28
C ALA A 42 -12.87 2.83 -6.99
N ASP A 43 -13.75 2.27 -7.84
CA ASP A 43 -14.50 1.04 -7.52
C ASP A 43 -14.56 0.00 -8.66
N THR A 44 -14.11 0.32 -9.88
CA THR A 44 -14.18 -0.61 -11.04
C THR A 44 -12.81 -1.13 -11.50
N GLU A 45 -12.76 -2.37 -12.01
CA GLU A 45 -11.52 -2.96 -12.56
C GLU A 45 -11.01 -2.18 -13.80
N ASP A 46 -11.92 -1.64 -14.62
CA ASP A 46 -11.58 -0.82 -15.79
C ASP A 46 -10.94 0.52 -15.40
N GLU A 47 -11.32 1.10 -14.26
CA GLU A 47 -10.79 2.34 -13.69
C GLU A 47 -9.41 2.10 -13.11
N PHE A 48 -9.29 1.10 -12.24
CA PHE A 48 -8.00 0.60 -11.74
C PHE A 48 -7.00 0.35 -12.87
N ALA A 49 -7.42 -0.29 -13.97
CA ALA A 49 -6.56 -0.53 -15.12
C ALA A 49 -6.09 0.78 -15.81
N ARG A 50 -6.96 1.80 -15.91
CA ARG A 50 -6.61 3.12 -16.45
C ARG A 50 -5.66 3.88 -15.53
N ASP A 51 -5.82 3.77 -14.22
CA ASP A 51 -4.95 4.46 -13.25
C ASP A 51 -3.56 3.82 -13.17
N ILE A 52 -3.46 2.50 -13.32
CA ILE A 52 -2.18 1.81 -13.49
C ILE A 52 -1.47 2.28 -14.78
N GLU A 53 -2.18 2.36 -15.91
CA GLU A 53 -1.63 2.86 -17.19
C GLU A 53 -1.21 4.34 -17.07
N SER A 54 -2.01 5.15 -16.38
CA SER A 54 -1.76 6.58 -16.16
C SER A 54 -0.59 6.81 -15.22
N ALA A 55 -0.49 6.09 -14.10
CA ALA A 55 0.64 6.15 -13.17
C ALA A 55 1.97 5.88 -13.88
N VAL A 56 2.03 4.79 -14.65
CA VAL A 56 3.19 4.41 -15.48
C VAL A 56 3.51 5.50 -16.51
N THR A 57 2.50 5.98 -17.25
CA THR A 57 2.68 7.02 -18.29
C THR A 57 3.22 8.32 -17.71
N VAL A 58 2.69 8.78 -16.58
CA VAL A 58 3.13 10.03 -15.93
C VAL A 58 4.53 9.87 -15.32
N ALA A 59 4.84 8.69 -14.74
CA ALA A 59 6.19 8.38 -14.25
C ALA A 59 7.23 8.41 -15.38
N GLU A 60 6.95 7.75 -16.50
CA GLU A 60 7.83 7.75 -17.68
C GLU A 60 8.05 9.16 -18.24
N GLN A 61 7.02 10.00 -18.29
CA GLN A 61 7.14 11.40 -18.71
C GLN A 61 8.01 12.22 -17.76
N TYR A 62 7.82 12.05 -16.44
CA TYR A 62 8.63 12.72 -15.43
C TYR A 62 10.11 12.31 -15.52
N TRP A 63 10.41 11.01 -15.55
CA TRP A 63 11.78 10.53 -15.62
C TRP A 63 12.44 10.84 -16.97
N SER A 64 11.69 10.80 -18.08
CA SER A 64 12.14 11.28 -19.39
C SER A 64 12.58 12.75 -19.37
N ASP A 65 11.90 13.61 -18.60
CA ASP A 65 12.33 15.00 -18.39
C ASP A 65 13.60 15.07 -17.52
N VAL A 66 13.65 14.33 -16.41
CA VAL A 66 14.79 14.31 -15.47
C VAL A 66 16.08 13.91 -16.18
N PHE A 67 16.08 12.79 -16.91
CA PHE A 67 17.26 12.30 -17.63
C PHE A 67 17.67 13.28 -18.74
N ARG A 68 16.71 13.78 -19.53
CA ARG A 68 16.99 14.77 -20.59
C ARG A 68 17.59 16.06 -20.04
N ARG A 69 17.14 16.57 -18.88
CA ARG A 69 17.74 17.75 -18.23
C ARG A 69 19.20 17.51 -17.81
N ASN A 70 19.54 16.27 -17.49
CA ASN A 70 20.90 15.85 -17.14
C ASN A 70 21.75 15.39 -18.35
N GLY A 71 21.23 15.54 -19.58
CA GLY A 71 21.93 15.13 -20.81
C GLY A 71 22.01 13.61 -21.03
N LEU A 72 21.20 12.83 -20.29
CA LEU A 72 21.11 11.38 -20.37
C LEU A 72 19.91 10.95 -21.22
N ALA A 73 19.99 9.76 -21.81
CA ALA A 73 18.83 9.07 -22.37
C ALA A 73 18.09 8.32 -21.26
N PHE A 74 16.76 8.40 -21.24
CA PHE A 74 15.93 7.56 -20.38
C PHE A 74 15.53 6.30 -21.15
N GLU A 75 15.71 5.14 -20.51
CA GLU A 75 15.10 3.88 -20.93
C GLU A 75 13.97 3.57 -19.95
N PRO A 76 12.70 3.42 -20.38
CA PRO A 76 11.61 2.98 -19.51
C PRO A 76 11.86 1.60 -18.89
N VAL A 77 11.10 1.23 -17.86
CA VAL A 77 11.05 -0.16 -17.37
C VAL A 77 10.41 -1.04 -18.45
N ARG A 78 11.10 -2.11 -18.86
CA ARG A 78 10.74 -2.94 -20.02
C ARG A 78 9.32 -3.54 -19.93
N GLN A 79 8.79 -3.78 -18.73
CA GLN A 79 7.49 -4.43 -18.56
C GLN A 79 6.82 -4.12 -17.22
N ILE A 80 5.49 -3.97 -17.26
CA ILE A 80 4.59 -4.02 -16.09
C ILE A 80 3.85 -5.36 -16.13
N ALA A 81 3.84 -6.10 -15.01
CA ALA A 81 3.44 -7.51 -14.95
C ALA A 81 2.46 -7.78 -13.77
N PRO A 82 1.14 -7.59 -13.95
CA PRO A 82 0.16 -8.04 -12.97
C PRO A 82 0.20 -9.55 -12.80
N TYR A 83 0.12 -10.02 -11.56
CA TYR A 83 -0.05 -11.42 -11.18
C TYR A 83 -1.16 -11.58 -10.13
N ARG A 84 -1.57 -12.81 -9.83
CA ARG A 84 -2.74 -13.13 -8.98
C ARG A 84 -2.46 -14.16 -7.88
N ALA A 85 -1.38 -14.92 -7.96
CA ALA A 85 -1.06 -15.99 -7.01
C ALA A 85 0.42 -16.05 -6.63
N ASP A 86 0.70 -16.58 -5.44
CA ASP A 86 2.06 -16.82 -4.94
C ASP A 86 2.92 -17.56 -5.97
N GLY A 87 4.05 -16.96 -6.35
CA GLY A 87 5.02 -17.55 -7.27
C GLY A 87 4.56 -17.71 -8.72
N GLU A 88 3.47 -17.06 -9.13
CA GLU A 88 3.05 -16.98 -10.54
C GLU A 88 4.10 -16.24 -11.40
N VAL A 89 4.78 -15.26 -10.81
CA VAL A 89 5.93 -14.54 -11.38
C VAL A 89 7.13 -14.71 -10.45
N ALA A 90 8.34 -14.71 -11.00
CA ALA A 90 9.59 -14.84 -10.25
C ALA A 90 10.60 -13.76 -10.68
N CYS A 91 11.33 -13.19 -9.72
CA CYS A 91 12.49 -12.36 -10.01
C CYS A 91 13.75 -13.21 -10.08
N GLY A 92 14.27 -13.42 -11.30
CA GLY A 92 15.40 -14.31 -11.52
C GLY A 92 15.03 -15.77 -11.23
N GLN A 93 15.35 -16.26 -10.03
CA GLN A 93 14.95 -17.60 -9.55
C GLN A 93 14.06 -17.56 -8.30
N GLU A 94 13.85 -16.39 -7.70
CA GLU A 94 13.05 -16.22 -6.49
C GLU A 94 11.57 -15.96 -6.86
N PRO A 95 10.62 -16.82 -6.44
CA PRO A 95 9.19 -16.58 -6.66
C PRO A 95 8.70 -15.35 -5.89
N ILE A 96 7.87 -14.52 -6.52
CA ILE A 96 7.30 -13.33 -5.88
C ILE A 96 6.04 -13.76 -5.06
N PRO A 97 5.95 -13.41 -3.77
CA PRO A 97 4.78 -13.74 -2.94
C PRO A 97 3.57 -12.87 -3.31
N ALA A 98 2.36 -13.36 -3.05
CA ALA A 98 1.14 -12.56 -3.16
C ALA A 98 1.09 -11.42 -2.12
N GLN A 99 0.17 -10.48 -2.33
CA GLN A 99 0.03 -9.24 -1.55
C GLN A 99 1.27 -8.34 -1.61
N ASN A 100 1.98 -8.34 -2.75
CA ASN A 100 3.22 -7.59 -2.93
C ASN A 100 3.27 -6.81 -4.26
N ALA A 101 4.07 -5.76 -4.29
CA ALA A 101 4.60 -5.14 -5.51
C ALA A 101 6.13 -5.18 -5.45
N VAL A 102 6.80 -5.28 -6.58
CA VAL A 102 8.28 -5.31 -6.63
C VAL A 102 8.82 -4.96 -8.02
N TYR A 103 9.85 -4.13 -8.07
CA TYR A 103 10.75 -4.01 -9.22
C TYR A 103 11.82 -5.11 -9.24
N CYS A 104 11.80 -5.92 -10.30
CA CYS A 104 12.82 -6.94 -10.53
C CYS A 104 13.93 -6.43 -11.46
N SER A 105 15.08 -6.08 -10.89
CA SER A 105 16.27 -5.67 -11.65
C SER A 105 16.82 -6.77 -12.58
N ALA A 106 16.69 -8.05 -12.20
CA ALA A 106 17.17 -9.19 -13.01
C ALA A 106 16.40 -9.40 -14.33
N GLY A 107 15.17 -8.85 -14.44
CA GLY A 107 14.35 -8.92 -15.65
C GLY A 107 13.91 -7.55 -16.19
N ASP A 108 14.25 -6.46 -15.50
CA ASP A 108 13.73 -5.10 -15.69
C ASP A 108 12.20 -5.06 -15.84
N PHE A 109 11.47 -5.47 -14.80
CA PHE A 109 10.00 -5.39 -14.79
C PHE A 109 9.47 -5.01 -13.41
N ILE A 110 8.33 -4.34 -13.37
CA ILE A 110 7.54 -4.18 -12.14
C ILE A 110 6.46 -5.26 -12.13
N ALA A 111 6.35 -6.03 -11.05
CA ALA A 111 5.26 -6.97 -10.83
C ALA A 111 4.40 -6.52 -9.63
N TYR A 112 3.09 -6.73 -9.71
CA TYR A 112 2.16 -6.42 -8.60
C TYR A 112 1.01 -7.43 -8.52
N ASP A 113 0.61 -7.79 -7.30
CA ASP A 113 -0.58 -8.60 -7.07
C ASP A 113 -1.82 -7.76 -7.36
N ILE A 114 -2.53 -8.07 -8.46
CA ILE A 114 -3.71 -7.34 -8.89
C ILE A 114 -4.89 -7.49 -7.92
N VAL A 115 -5.00 -8.62 -7.19
CA VAL A 115 -6.08 -8.87 -6.24
C VAL A 115 -5.89 -8.00 -5.01
N TRP A 116 -4.67 -7.94 -4.49
CA TRP A 116 -4.32 -7.06 -3.38
C TRP A 116 -4.36 -5.58 -3.77
N ALA A 117 -3.74 -5.19 -4.88
CA ALA A 117 -3.69 -3.79 -5.33
C ALA A 117 -5.08 -3.23 -5.62
N PHE A 118 -5.97 -4.00 -6.27
CA PHE A 118 -7.36 -3.59 -6.47
C PHE A 118 -8.15 -3.54 -5.15
N GLY A 119 -7.86 -4.45 -4.21
CA GLY A 119 -8.43 -4.41 -2.86
C GLY A 119 -8.01 -3.16 -2.07
N ALA A 120 -6.76 -2.72 -2.24
CA ALA A 120 -6.24 -1.48 -1.66
C ALA A 120 -6.85 -0.23 -2.33
N PHE A 121 -6.85 -0.17 -3.66
CA PHE A 121 -7.51 0.86 -4.48
C PHE A 121 -8.94 1.14 -4.01
N ARG A 122 -9.76 0.09 -3.88
CA ARG A 122 -11.17 0.23 -3.43
C ARG A 122 -11.37 0.63 -1.97
N LYS A 123 -10.31 0.55 -1.15
CA LYS A 123 -10.37 0.78 0.31
C LYS A 123 -9.70 2.10 0.71
N ILE A 124 -8.63 2.47 0.01
CA ILE A 124 -7.78 3.63 0.26
C ILE A 124 -8.14 4.75 -0.72
N GLY A 125 -8.30 4.40 -2.01
CA GLY A 125 -8.62 5.28 -3.13
C GLY A 125 -7.61 5.13 -4.28
N ASP A 126 -7.75 5.91 -5.34
CA ASP A 126 -6.98 5.78 -6.59
C ASP A 126 -5.56 6.37 -6.48
N ALA A 127 -5.37 7.46 -5.73
CA ALA A 127 -4.07 8.08 -5.53
C ALA A 127 -3.01 7.10 -4.98
N PHE A 128 -3.47 6.05 -4.27
CA PHE A 128 -2.60 4.95 -3.81
C PHE A 128 -1.84 4.24 -4.95
N VAL A 129 -2.46 3.98 -6.11
CA VAL A 129 -1.77 3.24 -7.18
C VAL A 129 -0.69 4.07 -7.87
N TYR A 130 -0.82 5.40 -7.87
CA TYR A 130 0.23 6.31 -8.33
C TYR A 130 1.46 6.24 -7.42
N TYR A 131 1.26 6.19 -6.10
CA TYR A 131 2.35 5.95 -5.15
C TYR A 131 2.96 4.54 -5.30
N LEU A 132 2.12 3.50 -5.33
CA LEU A 132 2.57 2.10 -5.41
C LEU A 132 3.45 1.87 -6.64
N LEU A 133 2.96 2.24 -7.83
CA LEU A 133 3.72 2.07 -9.07
C LEU A 133 4.89 3.05 -9.14
N GLY A 134 4.75 4.26 -8.58
CA GLY A 134 5.83 5.26 -8.52
C GLY A 134 7.03 4.82 -7.67
N HIS A 135 6.78 4.11 -6.56
CA HIS A 135 7.82 3.53 -5.70
C HIS A 135 8.59 2.43 -6.45
N GLU A 136 7.90 1.47 -7.07
CA GLU A 136 8.56 0.43 -7.86
C GLU A 136 9.30 1.02 -9.08
N TYR A 137 8.75 2.05 -9.73
CA TYR A 137 9.44 2.75 -10.80
C TYR A 137 10.70 3.47 -10.31
N ALA A 138 10.70 3.98 -9.08
CA ALA A 138 11.88 4.61 -8.49
C ALA A 138 13.04 3.62 -8.32
N HIS A 139 12.78 2.37 -7.94
CA HIS A 139 13.81 1.31 -7.95
C HIS A 139 14.39 1.05 -9.34
N GLY A 140 13.53 1.01 -10.37
CA GLY A 140 13.99 0.97 -11.76
C GLY A 140 14.89 2.16 -12.11
N VAL A 141 14.59 3.34 -11.58
CA VAL A 141 15.38 4.56 -11.81
C VAL A 141 16.68 4.59 -11.00
N GLN A 142 16.72 4.04 -9.79
CA GLN A 142 17.97 3.85 -9.02
C GLN A 142 18.99 3.04 -9.85
N VAL A 143 18.55 1.93 -10.46
CA VAL A 143 19.38 1.12 -11.37
C VAL A 143 19.84 1.93 -12.59
N ARG A 144 18.98 2.80 -13.15
CA ARG A 144 19.32 3.65 -14.30
C ARG A 144 20.30 4.79 -13.96
N PHE A 145 20.38 5.19 -12.69
CA PHE A 145 21.46 6.05 -12.18
C PHE A 145 22.73 5.28 -11.78
N GLY A 146 22.75 3.95 -11.94
CA GLY A 146 23.91 3.10 -11.68
C GLY A 146 24.06 2.66 -10.23
N LEU A 147 23.07 2.96 -9.37
CA LEU A 147 23.03 2.42 -8.01
C LEU A 147 22.89 0.89 -8.08
N GLN A 148 23.65 0.18 -7.25
CA GLN A 148 23.47 -1.26 -7.11
C GLN A 148 22.17 -1.49 -6.36
N TYR A 149 21.25 -2.25 -6.96
CA TYR A 149 19.96 -2.55 -6.33
C TYR A 149 20.18 -3.48 -5.14
N GLU A 150 19.98 -2.95 -3.93
CA GLU A 150 20.15 -3.65 -2.67
C GLU A 150 18.94 -3.35 -1.77
N TYR A 151 18.26 -4.41 -1.30
CA TYR A 151 17.15 -4.31 -0.35
C TYR A 151 17.66 -3.78 1.00
N THR A 152 17.64 -2.45 1.11
CA THR A 152 18.18 -1.66 2.22
C THR A 152 17.19 -0.55 2.54
N ILE A 153 16.95 -0.30 3.81
CA ILE A 153 16.00 0.74 4.25
C ILE A 153 16.36 2.13 3.67
N GLU A 154 17.63 2.39 3.40
CA GLU A 154 18.08 3.60 2.72
C GLU A 154 17.59 3.68 1.25
N GLN A 155 17.64 2.58 0.48
CA GLN A 155 17.12 2.56 -0.90
C GLN A 155 15.60 2.57 -0.95
N GLU A 156 14.93 1.95 0.01
CA GLU A 156 13.47 1.95 0.18
C GLU A 156 12.93 3.37 0.48
N LEU A 157 13.52 4.05 1.46
CA LEU A 157 13.16 5.43 1.79
C LEU A 157 13.56 6.42 0.70
N GLN A 158 14.64 6.15 -0.04
CA GLN A 158 14.96 6.91 -1.25
C GLN A 158 13.90 6.69 -2.35
N ALA A 159 13.42 5.46 -2.55
CA ALA A 159 12.35 5.16 -3.51
C ALA A 159 11.04 5.86 -3.12
N ASP A 160 10.68 5.89 -1.84
CA ASP A 160 9.55 6.68 -1.32
C ASP A 160 9.71 8.19 -1.62
N CYS A 161 10.88 8.76 -1.36
CA CYS A 161 11.17 10.16 -1.69
C CYS A 161 11.08 10.43 -3.20
N MET A 162 11.64 9.54 -4.02
CA MET A 162 11.60 9.62 -5.48
C MET A 162 10.16 9.51 -6.02
N ALA A 163 9.33 8.63 -5.45
CA ALA A 163 7.91 8.54 -5.77
C ALA A 163 7.19 9.87 -5.44
N GLY A 164 7.48 10.44 -4.27
CA GLY A 164 6.99 11.78 -3.90
C GLY A 164 7.40 12.84 -4.92
N ALA A 165 8.69 12.91 -5.27
CA ALA A 165 9.23 13.88 -6.21
C ALA A 165 8.66 13.74 -7.64
N TYR A 166 8.35 12.51 -8.07
CA TYR A 166 7.64 12.22 -9.31
C TYR A 166 6.21 12.78 -9.26
N ILE A 167 5.42 12.45 -8.24
CA ILE A 167 4.02 12.92 -8.11
C ILE A 167 4.01 14.45 -8.02
N GLY A 168 4.74 15.04 -7.07
CA GLY A 168 4.77 16.49 -6.85
C GLY A 168 5.28 17.27 -8.07
N GLY A 169 6.31 16.77 -8.75
CA GLY A 169 6.81 17.37 -9.99
C GLY A 169 5.86 17.21 -11.18
N SER A 170 5.06 16.14 -11.22
CA SER A 170 4.05 15.92 -12.26
C SER A 170 2.83 16.81 -12.08
N VAL A 171 2.45 17.09 -10.83
CA VAL A 171 1.46 18.10 -10.46
C VAL A 171 1.93 19.50 -10.85
N GLN A 172 3.17 19.87 -10.51
CA GLN A 172 3.76 21.15 -10.94
C GLN A 172 3.86 21.30 -12.47
N ALA A 173 4.03 20.19 -13.20
CA ALA A 173 4.04 20.16 -14.66
C ALA A 173 2.64 20.13 -15.30
N GLY A 174 1.56 20.03 -14.52
CA GLY A 174 0.18 19.94 -15.02
C GLY A 174 -0.15 18.61 -15.73
N ARG A 175 0.56 17.53 -15.39
CA ARG A 175 0.36 16.17 -15.93
C ARG A 175 -0.49 15.27 -15.02
N LEU A 176 -0.50 15.60 -13.74
CA LEU A 176 -1.30 14.96 -12.71
C LEU A 176 -2.08 16.05 -11.99
N GLN A 177 -3.33 15.78 -11.65
CA GLN A 177 -4.12 16.64 -10.78
C GLN A 177 -4.23 15.92 -9.43
N ILE A 178 -4.22 16.70 -8.34
CA ILE A 178 -4.53 16.23 -7.00
C ILE A 178 -5.96 16.69 -6.71
N GLU A 179 -6.85 15.76 -6.40
CA GLU A 179 -8.23 16.01 -6.04
C GLU A 179 -8.40 16.18 -4.50
N ASP A 180 -9.63 16.45 -4.08
CA ASP A 180 -9.98 16.68 -2.66
C ASP A 180 -10.02 15.34 -1.89
N GLY A 181 -8.85 14.81 -1.56
CA GLY A 181 -8.68 13.62 -0.72
C GLY A 181 -7.36 12.87 -0.94
N ASP A 182 -6.77 12.99 -2.13
CA ASP A 182 -5.62 12.18 -2.58
C ASP A 182 -4.42 12.25 -1.64
N LEU A 183 -4.18 13.39 -0.98
CA LEU A 183 -3.07 13.54 -0.04
C LEU A 183 -3.30 12.74 1.26
N GLU A 184 -4.55 12.64 1.71
CA GLU A 184 -4.97 11.76 2.78
C GLU A 184 -4.94 10.29 2.35
N GLU A 185 -5.29 9.97 1.10
CA GLU A 185 -5.21 8.62 0.54
C GLU A 185 -3.77 8.13 0.40
N LEU A 186 -2.87 8.96 -0.14
CA LEU A 186 -1.43 8.70 -0.20
C LEU A 186 -0.88 8.43 1.20
N ARG A 187 -1.27 9.24 2.19
CA ARG A 187 -0.89 9.05 3.60
C ARG A 187 -1.44 7.75 4.18
N ALA A 188 -2.68 7.38 3.85
CA ALA A 188 -3.30 6.13 4.28
C ALA A 188 -2.64 4.90 3.59
N GLY A 189 -2.19 5.04 2.35
CA GLY A 189 -1.37 4.08 1.62
C GLY A 189 -0.03 3.82 2.30
N LEU A 190 0.73 4.89 2.55
CA LEU A 190 2.01 4.86 3.28
C LEU A 190 1.87 4.25 4.69
N LEU A 191 0.74 4.49 5.37
CA LEU A 191 0.40 3.84 6.64
C LEU A 191 0.07 2.35 6.50
N ALA A 192 -0.45 1.91 5.35
CA ALA A 192 -0.83 0.52 5.10
C ALA A 192 0.34 -0.36 4.62
N VAL A 193 1.40 0.23 4.06
CA VAL A 193 2.61 -0.49 3.55
C VAL A 193 3.88 -0.25 4.37
N GLY A 194 3.80 0.48 5.49
CA GLY A 194 4.94 0.66 6.38
C GLY A 194 5.15 -0.52 7.31
N ASP A 195 6.42 -0.83 7.62
CA ASP A 195 6.77 -1.91 8.55
C ASP A 195 6.26 -1.64 9.98
N ASP A 196 6.05 -2.72 10.74
CA ASP A 196 5.84 -2.63 12.19
C ASP A 196 7.05 -1.95 12.86
N PRO A 197 6.86 -1.02 13.82
CA PRO A 197 7.98 -0.33 14.49
C PRO A 197 8.99 -1.21 15.24
N SER A 198 8.71 -2.51 15.41
CA SER A 198 9.64 -3.50 15.96
C SER A 198 10.49 -4.23 14.90
N GLN A 199 10.20 -4.06 13.60
CA GLN A 199 11.01 -4.59 12.51
C GLN A 199 12.44 -4.03 12.60
N PRO A 200 13.48 -4.88 12.62
CA PRO A 200 14.86 -4.40 12.62
C PRO A 200 15.18 -3.70 11.30
N TRP A 201 15.72 -2.49 11.36
CA TRP A 201 16.08 -1.69 10.16
C TRP A 201 17.08 -2.37 9.21
N PHE A 202 17.81 -3.38 9.70
CA PHE A 202 18.79 -4.18 8.94
C PHE A 202 18.22 -5.53 8.47
N ALA A 203 16.92 -5.79 8.66
CA ALA A 203 16.30 -7.00 8.13
C ALA A 203 16.29 -6.94 6.59
N PRO A 204 16.49 -8.07 5.87
CA PRO A 204 16.52 -8.08 4.40
C PRO A 204 15.24 -7.55 3.74
N ASP A 205 14.11 -7.64 4.43
CA ASP A 205 12.78 -7.22 3.98
C ASP A 205 12.29 -5.98 4.76
N ALA A 206 13.19 -5.04 5.08
CA ALA A 206 12.86 -3.81 5.81
C ALA A 206 12.67 -2.60 4.86
N HIS A 207 11.42 -2.16 4.72
CA HIS A 207 11.01 -0.97 3.96
C HIS A 207 11.03 0.30 4.82
N GLY A 208 11.03 0.14 6.15
CA GLY A 208 10.98 1.20 7.12
C GLY A 208 9.59 1.48 7.68
N THR A 209 9.55 2.13 8.84
CA THR A 209 8.28 2.43 9.51
C THR A 209 7.43 3.40 8.68
N ALA A 210 6.10 3.28 8.79
CA ALA A 210 5.18 4.18 8.10
C ALA A 210 5.48 5.68 8.30
N ALA A 211 6.03 6.06 9.47
CA ALA A 211 6.47 7.44 9.72
C ALA A 211 7.66 7.85 8.84
N GLN A 212 8.71 7.02 8.75
CA GLN A 212 9.87 7.27 7.89
C GLN A 212 9.46 7.32 6.42
N ARG A 213 8.67 6.35 5.96
CA ARG A 213 8.13 6.29 4.58
C ARG A 213 7.34 7.55 4.25
N THR A 214 6.43 7.96 5.15
CA THR A 214 5.62 9.18 5.01
C THR A 214 6.49 10.44 4.92
N ASP A 215 7.47 10.58 5.82
CA ASP A 215 8.33 11.76 5.86
C ASP A 215 9.24 11.84 4.62
N ALA A 216 9.75 10.70 4.12
CA ALA A 216 10.52 10.63 2.88
C ALA A 216 9.68 11.01 1.67
N PHE A 217 8.51 10.38 1.48
CA PHE A 217 7.58 10.68 0.40
C PHE A 217 7.17 12.15 0.37
N PHE A 218 6.70 12.71 1.49
CA PHE A 218 6.27 14.10 1.53
C PHE A 218 7.43 15.10 1.43
N THR A 219 8.66 14.70 1.78
CA THR A 219 9.86 15.51 1.49
C THR A 219 10.07 15.65 -0.01
N GLY A 220 10.10 14.54 -0.76
CA GLY A 220 10.22 14.57 -2.22
C GLY A 220 9.05 15.30 -2.91
N TYR A 221 7.81 15.04 -2.47
CA TYR A 221 6.62 15.69 -3.03
C TYR A 221 6.64 17.22 -2.89
N GLN A 222 7.11 17.73 -1.75
CA GLN A 222 7.14 19.18 -1.48
C GLN A 222 8.41 19.86 -2.02
N ARG A 223 9.55 19.16 -2.06
CA ARG A 223 10.89 19.76 -2.26
C ARG A 223 11.63 19.27 -3.50
N GLY A 224 11.06 18.33 -4.24
CA GLY A 224 11.66 17.83 -5.48
C GLY A 224 12.71 16.75 -5.26
N LEU A 225 13.31 16.36 -6.38
CA LEU A 225 14.20 15.20 -6.48
C LEU A 225 15.56 15.44 -5.81
N GLU A 226 15.98 16.70 -5.72
CA GLU A 226 17.22 17.15 -5.10
C GLU A 226 17.34 16.82 -3.61
N THR A 227 16.24 16.45 -2.95
CA THR A 227 16.23 16.04 -1.54
C THR A 227 16.26 14.53 -1.31
N CYS A 228 16.34 13.72 -2.38
CA CYS A 228 16.28 12.25 -2.29
C CYS A 228 17.66 11.56 -2.36
N ASP A 229 18.76 12.30 -2.23
CA ASP A 229 20.14 11.79 -2.08
C ASP A 229 20.58 10.74 -3.13
N ILE A 230 20.21 10.95 -4.40
CA ILE A 230 20.40 10.00 -5.52
C ILE A 230 21.88 9.82 -5.95
N GLY A 231 22.79 10.68 -5.48
CA GLY A 231 24.24 10.63 -5.77
C GLY A 231 24.77 11.88 -6.46
#